data_AF-A0A8K1CIN5-F1
#
_entry.id   AF-A0A8K1CIN5-F1
#
_cell.length_a   1.000
_cell.length_b   1.000
_cell.length_c   1.000
_cell.angle_alpha   90.00
_cell.angle_beta   90.00
_cell.angle_gamma   90.00
#
_symmetry.space_group_name_H-M   'P 1'
#
loop_
_entity.id
_entity.type
_entity.pdbx_description
1 polymer ?
#
loop_
_entity_poly.entity_id
_entity_poly.type
_entity_poly.pdbx_seq_one_letter_code
_entity_poly.pdbx_strand_id
1 'polypeptide(L)'
;MGVTEIHGEADWNTAMRNAGGKLVVVDFSATWCGPCQFIKPTYEQYSRQYHDVVFLGVDEAQNRSLIGALGVRGFPTFHFYVSQQKVDELVGADPNSLRQKIEQWRQSAFNPFASAGVTLGGSAPASAEDAREARLRRFNNLNLVPTTTPAPPAAPAAPAAPAPAEKDLSKMVCDPVTGQCSIPSEEEGKTDEMEGQEGIPPVNENFLSQMTDMGFSELRSRKALLATDSASLEVAINWLDEHQDDEDIDEPIKFVDLSKHAKKPLTEEEKAAKVAELQAKIEVRRKEREEREKQEAKEKELARRTTGQSMQEAREEYEALQRKLAADKLKKEREDFKRERERLKKQLEMDKAARRAHGGKLVGPPVDITVETSGEAQTEVKKTSPVSTLSPEEQVVFNIEKLKKYRVGGDGLTALKTLNVYVKNLIEKPDEEKFRTINLENPAFRKRVASLVGGVALLKALGYEKDEADGLLKLAVENRKDDLLQYTRTSLERAITELS
;
A
#
# COMPACT_ATOMS: atom_id res chain seq x y z
N MET A 1 11.15 12.65 20.18
CA MET A 1 11.73 11.56 21.01
C MET A 1 12.80 10.85 20.18
N GLY A 2 13.45 9.80 20.66
CA GLY A 2 14.33 8.99 19.81
C GLY A 2 13.56 7.94 19.01
N VAL A 3 14.23 7.32 18.02
CA VAL A 3 13.80 6.02 17.48
C VAL A 3 13.94 4.97 18.59
N THR A 4 12.93 4.13 18.77
CA THR A 4 12.97 3.01 19.74
C THR A 4 13.31 1.72 19.01
N GLU A 5 14.48 1.14 19.27
CA GLU A 5 14.84 -0.17 18.70
C GLU A 5 14.06 -1.30 19.40
N ILE A 6 13.66 -2.32 18.64
CA ILE A 6 12.81 -3.44 19.09
C ILE A 6 13.64 -4.73 19.14
N HIS A 7 13.62 -5.42 20.28
CA HIS A 7 14.33 -6.69 20.48
C HIS A 7 13.35 -7.85 20.70
N GLY A 8 12.60 -8.16 19.64
CA GLY A 8 11.66 -9.30 19.60
C GLY A 8 10.20 -8.94 19.89
N GLU A 9 9.38 -10.00 19.99
CA GLU A 9 7.91 -9.90 19.94
C GLU A 9 7.29 -9.28 21.22
N ALA A 10 7.94 -9.42 22.38
CA ALA A 10 7.48 -8.82 23.63
C ALA A 10 7.59 -7.28 23.61
N ASP A 11 8.71 -6.77 23.10
CA ASP A 11 8.95 -5.34 22.92
C ASP A 11 8.02 -4.76 21.86
N TRP A 12 7.88 -5.43 20.71
CA TRP A 12 6.95 -5.07 19.65
C TRP A 12 5.52 -4.86 20.16
N ASN A 13 4.97 -5.86 20.86
CA ASN A 13 3.63 -5.79 21.42
C ASN A 13 3.51 -4.68 22.48
N THR A 14 4.58 -4.38 23.20
CA THR A 14 4.59 -3.32 24.22
C THR A 14 4.66 -1.92 23.58
N ALA A 15 5.50 -1.72 22.57
CA ALA A 15 5.54 -0.49 21.78
C ALA A 15 4.20 -0.20 21.08
N MET A 16 3.58 -1.21 20.46
CA MET A 16 2.27 -1.09 19.80
C MET A 16 1.13 -0.76 20.79
N ARG A 17 1.17 -1.28 22.02
CA ARG A 17 0.22 -0.91 23.08
C ARG A 17 0.46 0.52 23.59
N ASN A 18 1.73 0.90 23.80
CA ASN A 18 2.11 2.22 24.31
C ASN A 18 1.84 3.36 23.31
N ALA A 19 1.79 3.08 22.01
CA ALA A 19 1.41 4.06 20.99
C ALA A 19 -0.08 4.45 21.03
N GLY A 20 -0.96 3.52 21.45
CA GLY A 20 -2.40 3.74 21.50
C GLY A 20 -2.98 4.11 20.13
N GLY A 21 -3.53 5.33 20.02
CA GLY A 21 -4.09 5.88 18.78
C GLY A 21 -3.11 6.66 17.90
N LYS A 22 -1.87 6.89 18.34
CA LYS A 22 -0.86 7.63 17.56
C LYS A 22 -0.45 6.86 16.30
N LEU A 23 0.05 7.59 15.30
CA LEU A 23 0.75 6.99 14.16
C LEU A 23 2.05 6.33 14.67
N VAL A 24 2.24 5.07 14.32
CA VAL A 24 3.51 4.35 14.49
C VAL A 24 4.13 4.16 13.12
N VAL A 25 5.38 4.61 12.97
CA VAL A 25 6.23 4.32 11.82
C VAL A 25 7.28 3.31 12.25
N VAL A 26 7.52 2.29 11.43
CA VAL A 26 8.46 1.22 11.72
C VAL A 26 9.44 1.09 10.56
N ASP A 27 10.71 1.35 10.81
CA ASP A 27 11.82 1.05 9.90
C ASP A 27 12.24 -0.42 10.06
N PHE A 28 12.14 -1.18 8.97
CA PHE A 28 12.79 -2.48 8.82
C PHE A 28 14.07 -2.28 8.03
N SER A 29 15.20 -2.36 8.73
CA SER A 29 16.53 -2.14 8.19
C SER A 29 17.48 -3.30 8.50
N ALA A 30 18.65 -3.29 7.86
CA ALA A 30 19.69 -4.29 8.09
C ALA A 30 21.07 -3.62 8.05
N THR A 31 21.97 -4.01 8.94
CA THR A 31 23.32 -3.40 9.05
C THR A 31 24.14 -3.47 7.76
N TRP A 32 23.95 -4.50 6.94
CA TRP A 32 24.64 -4.70 5.65
C TRP A 32 24.00 -3.94 4.46
N CYS A 33 22.86 -3.31 4.65
CA CYS A 33 22.09 -2.64 3.59
C CYS A 33 22.52 -1.18 3.43
N GLY A 34 23.26 -0.86 2.36
CA GLY A 34 23.71 0.50 2.04
C GLY A 34 22.58 1.56 1.98
N PRO A 35 21.47 1.33 1.26
CA PRO A 35 20.34 2.26 1.24
C PRO A 35 19.68 2.47 2.62
N CYS A 36 19.76 1.47 3.51
CA CYS A 36 19.28 1.58 4.89
C CYS A 36 20.15 2.53 5.71
N GLN A 37 21.48 2.45 5.54
CA GLN A 37 22.43 3.38 6.20
C GLN A 37 22.23 4.83 5.71
N PHE A 38 21.89 5.03 4.43
CA PHE A 38 21.59 6.35 3.87
C PHE A 38 20.33 7.00 4.47
N ILE A 39 19.24 6.24 4.65
CA ILE A 39 17.97 6.79 5.16
C ILE A 39 17.92 6.92 6.69
N LYS A 40 18.68 6.12 7.45
CA LYS A 40 18.70 6.13 8.93
C LYS A 40 18.88 7.53 9.56
N PRO A 41 19.86 8.38 9.18
CA PRO A 41 20.00 9.72 9.77
C PRO A 41 18.77 10.61 9.54
N THR A 42 18.13 10.51 8.37
CA THR A 42 16.90 11.26 8.05
C THR A 42 15.70 10.74 8.86
N TYR A 43 15.61 9.41 9.05
CA TYR A 43 14.59 8.79 9.90
C TYR A 43 14.75 9.22 11.37
N GLU A 44 15.98 9.27 11.88
CA GLU A 44 16.28 9.83 13.20
C GLU A 44 15.92 11.32 13.29
N GLN A 45 16.21 12.12 12.26
CA GLN A 45 15.80 13.53 12.21
C GLN A 45 14.27 13.67 12.29
N TYR A 46 13.51 12.84 11.58
CA TYR A 46 12.05 12.83 11.67
C TYR A 46 11.54 12.40 13.06
N SER A 47 12.20 11.47 13.77
CA SER A 47 11.85 11.15 15.17
C SER A 47 12.03 12.33 16.14
N ARG A 48 13.00 13.20 15.83
CA ARG A 48 13.26 14.46 16.55
C ARG A 48 12.28 15.57 16.12
N GLN A 49 11.75 15.55 14.90
CA GLN A 49 10.80 16.55 14.39
C GLN A 49 9.34 16.28 14.77
N TYR A 50 8.87 15.03 14.69
CA TYR A 50 7.46 14.67 14.89
C TYR A 50 7.24 14.00 16.26
N HIS A 51 6.98 14.79 17.29
CA HIS A 51 6.82 14.31 18.68
C HIS A 51 5.50 13.55 18.95
N ASP A 52 4.52 13.70 18.07
CA ASP A 52 3.20 13.07 18.10
C ASP A 52 3.15 11.72 17.36
N VAL A 53 4.22 11.39 16.62
CA VAL A 53 4.42 10.12 15.91
C VAL A 53 5.41 9.24 16.69
N VAL A 54 5.18 7.93 16.72
CA VAL A 54 6.07 6.95 17.36
C VAL A 54 6.96 6.31 16.29
N PHE A 55 8.28 6.38 16.46
CA PHE A 55 9.25 5.84 15.52
C PHE A 55 9.94 4.62 16.11
N LEU A 56 9.78 3.46 15.46
CA LEU A 56 10.40 2.19 15.86
C LEU A 56 11.45 1.77 14.83
N GLY A 57 12.52 1.12 15.30
CA GLY A 57 13.56 0.51 14.46
C GLY A 57 13.63 -1.00 14.69
N VAL A 58 13.70 -1.77 13.61
CA VAL A 58 13.74 -3.24 13.63
C VAL A 58 14.90 -3.72 12.76
N ASP A 59 16.04 -4.02 13.39
CA ASP A 59 17.18 -4.64 12.69
C ASP A 59 16.91 -6.11 12.36
N GLU A 60 17.26 -6.48 11.13
CA GLU A 60 17.13 -7.83 10.59
C GLU A 60 17.81 -8.88 11.47
N ALA A 61 19.04 -8.63 11.94
CA ALA A 61 19.86 -9.65 12.58
C ALA A 61 19.22 -10.21 13.86
N GLN A 62 18.45 -9.38 14.58
CA GLN A 62 17.76 -9.76 15.82
C GLN A 62 16.31 -10.23 15.60
N ASN A 63 15.63 -9.76 14.54
CA ASN A 63 14.17 -9.83 14.42
C ASN A 63 13.64 -10.66 13.23
N ARG A 64 14.45 -11.52 12.59
CA ARG A 64 14.07 -12.29 11.38
C ARG A 64 12.68 -12.94 11.40
N SER A 65 12.28 -13.53 12.53
CA SER A 65 10.95 -14.17 12.68
C SER A 65 9.79 -13.16 12.58
N LEU A 66 9.92 -12.03 13.26
CA LEU A 66 8.94 -10.93 13.26
C LEU A 66 8.85 -10.26 11.88
N ILE A 67 9.98 -10.04 11.22
CA ILE A 67 10.06 -9.48 9.86
C ILE A 67 9.35 -10.38 8.85
N GLY A 68 9.60 -11.70 8.93
CA GLY A 68 8.91 -12.70 8.10
C GLY A 68 7.41 -12.77 8.38
N ALA A 69 6.99 -12.70 9.65
CA ALA A 69 5.58 -12.70 10.04
C ALA A 69 4.82 -11.44 9.56
N LEU A 70 5.48 -10.29 9.52
CA LEU A 70 4.92 -9.02 9.03
C LEU A 70 4.98 -8.88 7.49
N GLY A 71 5.56 -9.87 6.78
CA GLY A 71 5.53 -9.96 5.32
C GLY A 71 6.52 -9.06 4.57
N VAL A 72 7.51 -8.50 5.26
CA VAL A 72 8.57 -7.64 4.69
C VAL A 72 9.46 -8.48 3.78
N ARG A 73 9.75 -7.96 2.57
CA ARG A 73 10.46 -8.70 1.50
C ARG A 73 11.76 -8.05 0.99
N GLY A 74 12.14 -6.90 1.55
CA GLY A 74 13.37 -6.20 1.22
C GLY A 74 13.64 -5.05 2.19
N PHE A 75 14.82 -4.44 2.11
CA PHE A 75 15.25 -3.38 3.03
C PHE A 75 15.82 -2.17 2.25
N PRO A 76 15.59 -0.93 2.71
CA PRO A 76 14.72 -0.57 3.82
C PRO A 76 13.23 -0.68 3.43
N THR A 77 12.39 -1.03 4.40
CA THR A 77 10.92 -1.00 4.27
C THR A 77 10.33 -0.30 5.48
N PHE A 78 9.42 0.65 5.25
CA PHE A 78 8.68 1.35 6.30
C PHE A 78 7.23 0.86 6.33
N HIS A 79 6.75 0.44 7.50
CA HIS A 79 5.32 0.22 7.73
C HIS A 79 4.73 1.35 8.57
N PHE A 80 3.48 1.71 8.26
CA PHE A 80 2.69 2.69 8.98
C PHE A 80 1.54 1.97 9.69
N TYR A 81 1.36 2.19 10.99
CA TYR A 81 0.27 1.64 11.78
C TYR A 81 -0.50 2.73 12.52
N VAL A 82 -1.82 2.58 12.60
CA VAL A 82 -2.71 3.41 13.43
C VAL A 82 -3.62 2.47 14.20
N SER A 83 -3.76 2.66 15.51
CA SER A 83 -4.55 1.77 16.39
C SER A 83 -4.23 0.27 16.20
N GLN A 84 -2.93 -0.06 16.14
CA GLN A 84 -2.38 -1.40 15.92
C GLN A 84 -2.68 -2.05 14.54
N GLN A 85 -3.39 -1.38 13.63
CA GLN A 85 -3.61 -1.86 12.26
C GLN A 85 -2.61 -1.23 11.29
N LYS A 86 -2.02 -2.03 10.39
CA LYS A 86 -1.17 -1.53 9.30
C LYS A 86 -2.05 -0.78 8.29
N VAL A 87 -1.80 0.51 8.12
CA VAL A 87 -2.54 1.38 7.18
C VAL A 87 -1.83 1.52 5.84
N ASP A 88 -0.49 1.45 5.83
CA ASP A 88 0.31 1.73 4.63
C ASP A 88 1.73 1.11 4.70
N GLU A 89 2.43 1.12 3.57
CA GLU A 89 3.77 0.61 3.35
C GLU A 89 4.57 1.54 2.41
N LEU A 90 5.89 1.59 2.59
CA LEU A 90 6.84 2.19 1.66
C LEU A 90 8.07 1.30 1.59
N VAL A 91 8.46 0.86 0.40
CA VAL A 91 9.69 0.08 0.17
C VAL A 91 10.68 0.97 -0.58
N GLY A 92 11.91 1.08 -0.08
CA GLY A 92 12.94 1.97 -0.65
C GLY A 92 13.36 3.11 0.28
N ALA A 93 14.47 3.75 -0.07
CA ALA A 93 15.20 4.71 0.78
C ALA A 93 14.83 6.18 0.47
N ASP A 94 13.57 6.47 0.18
CA ASP A 94 13.12 7.78 -0.33
C ASP A 94 12.66 8.72 0.80
N PRO A 95 13.44 9.76 1.18
CA PRO A 95 13.10 10.64 2.31
C PRO A 95 11.85 11.48 2.04
N ASN A 96 11.65 11.94 0.80
CA ASN A 96 10.49 12.74 0.42
C ASN A 96 9.19 11.92 0.48
N SER A 97 9.20 10.70 -0.07
CA SER A 97 8.06 9.77 -0.04
C SER A 97 7.72 9.35 1.40
N LEU A 98 8.73 9.12 2.23
CA LEU A 98 8.60 8.83 3.65
C LEU A 98 7.95 10.00 4.40
N ARG A 99 8.45 11.23 4.23
CA ARG A 99 7.85 12.43 4.84
C ARG A 99 6.39 12.60 4.42
N GLN A 100 6.07 12.49 3.13
CA GLN A 100 4.70 12.65 2.62
C GLN A 100 3.73 11.65 3.27
N LYS A 101 4.12 10.37 3.40
CA LYS A 101 3.30 9.35 4.10
C LYS A 101 3.16 9.63 5.59
N ILE A 102 4.21 10.09 6.28
CA ILE A 102 4.13 10.53 7.68
C ILE A 102 3.09 11.66 7.80
N GLU A 103 3.21 12.70 6.98
CA GLU A 103 2.39 13.91 7.01
C GLU A 103 0.89 13.60 6.67
N GLN A 104 0.65 12.70 5.72
CA GLN A 104 -0.68 12.16 5.37
C GLN A 104 -1.33 11.38 6.52
N TRP A 105 -0.63 10.38 7.07
CA TRP A 105 -1.22 9.49 8.09
C TRP A 105 -1.30 10.12 9.48
N ARG A 106 -0.47 11.13 9.75
CA ARG A 106 -0.53 11.96 10.97
C ARG A 106 -1.87 12.68 11.10
N GLN A 107 -2.39 13.25 10.01
CA GLN A 107 -3.72 13.89 9.99
C GLN A 107 -4.86 12.88 10.22
N SER A 108 -4.69 11.65 9.71
CA SER A 108 -5.66 10.56 9.88
C SER A 108 -5.68 10.02 11.32
N ALA A 109 -4.52 9.90 11.97
CA ALA A 109 -4.40 9.41 13.34
C ALA A 109 -5.09 10.33 14.37
N PHE A 110 -5.18 11.65 14.09
CA PHE A 110 -5.93 12.59 14.93
C PHE A 110 -7.45 12.44 14.83
N ASN A 111 -7.97 11.73 13.83
CA ASN A 111 -9.41 11.51 13.62
C ASN A 111 -9.76 10.01 13.70
N PRO A 112 -9.75 9.38 14.88
CA PRO A 112 -10.05 7.94 15.05
C PRO A 112 -11.48 7.53 14.64
N PHE A 113 -12.37 8.49 14.34
CA PHE A 113 -13.72 8.27 13.81
C PHE A 113 -13.85 8.51 12.29
N ALA A 114 -12.78 8.89 11.60
CA ALA A 114 -12.78 9.13 10.14
C ALA A 114 -12.36 7.91 9.30
N SER A 115 -12.20 6.73 9.93
CA SER A 115 -12.04 5.46 9.22
C SER A 115 -13.38 4.99 8.64
N ALA A 116 -13.34 4.40 7.45
CA ALA A 116 -14.55 4.07 6.70
C ALA A 116 -15.28 2.82 7.25
N GLY A 117 -16.08 3.01 8.30
CA GLY A 117 -17.24 2.15 8.57
C GLY A 117 -17.23 1.30 9.85
N VAL A 118 -17.36 1.95 11.01
CA VAL A 118 -18.15 1.39 12.13
C VAL A 118 -18.96 2.51 12.77
N THR A 119 -20.29 2.52 12.55
CA THR A 119 -21.24 3.32 13.35
C THR A 119 -21.98 2.40 14.31
N LEU A 120 -21.94 2.71 15.61
CA LEU A 120 -22.58 1.91 16.64
C LEU A 120 -24.04 2.33 16.86
N GLY A 121 -24.96 1.58 16.24
CA GLY A 121 -26.39 1.57 16.59
C GLY A 121 -27.34 2.00 15.47
N GLY A 122 -28.48 1.30 15.35
CA GLY A 122 -29.65 1.73 14.57
C GLY A 122 -29.91 0.99 13.24
N SER A 123 -30.57 -0.17 13.34
CA SER A 123 -31.42 -0.83 12.32
C SER A 123 -30.95 -0.96 10.84
N ALA A 124 -30.86 -2.21 10.39
CA ALA A 124 -31.16 -2.61 9.01
C ALA A 124 -32.69 -2.53 8.73
N PRO A 125 -33.21 -2.73 7.49
CA PRO A 125 -32.54 -3.20 6.27
C PRO A 125 -32.81 -2.40 4.97
N ALA A 126 -31.95 -2.59 3.98
CA ALA A 126 -32.19 -2.32 2.55
C ALA A 126 -31.38 -3.31 1.67
N SER A 127 -31.75 -3.49 0.41
CA SER A 127 -31.26 -4.56 -0.47
C SER A 127 -29.98 -4.21 -1.25
N ALA A 128 -29.30 -5.24 -1.78
CA ALA A 128 -28.02 -5.09 -2.49
C ALA A 128 -28.12 -4.43 -3.89
N GLU A 129 -29.30 -3.99 -4.31
CA GLU A 129 -29.56 -3.42 -5.64
C GLU A 129 -29.26 -1.91 -5.68
N ASP A 130 -29.57 -1.17 -4.60
CA ASP A 130 -29.22 0.25 -4.44
C ASP A 130 -27.72 0.51 -4.63
N ALA A 131 -26.87 -0.40 -4.14
CA ALA A 131 -25.41 -0.31 -4.28
C ALA A 131 -24.93 -0.43 -5.74
N ARG A 132 -25.76 -0.96 -6.65
CA ARG A 132 -25.49 -1.07 -8.09
C ARG A 132 -26.03 0.15 -8.84
N GLU A 133 -27.25 0.58 -8.53
CA GLU A 133 -27.83 1.83 -9.04
C GLU A 133 -27.00 3.07 -8.66
N ALA A 134 -26.61 3.21 -7.38
CA ALA A 134 -25.76 4.30 -6.92
C ALA A 134 -24.38 4.34 -7.59
N ARG A 135 -23.92 3.21 -8.15
CA ARG A 135 -22.68 3.12 -8.95
C ARG A 135 -22.90 3.54 -10.40
N LEU A 136 -24.02 3.14 -11.02
CA LEU A 136 -24.43 3.57 -12.36
C LEU A 136 -24.71 5.08 -12.44
N ARG A 137 -25.42 5.64 -11.45
CA ARG A 137 -25.71 7.09 -11.37
C ARG A 137 -24.43 7.94 -11.23
N ARG A 138 -23.32 7.37 -10.74
CA ARG A 138 -21.99 8.04 -10.69
C ARG A 138 -21.19 7.94 -12.00
N PHE A 139 -21.58 7.08 -12.95
CA PHE A 139 -20.90 6.93 -14.24
C PHE A 139 -21.52 7.75 -15.37
N ASN A 140 -22.83 8.04 -15.32
CA ASN A 140 -23.53 8.77 -16.39
C ASN A 140 -23.37 10.30 -16.35
N ASN A 141 -22.89 10.90 -15.26
CA ASN A 141 -22.69 12.35 -15.13
C ASN A 141 -21.20 12.75 -15.24
N LEU A 142 -20.60 12.44 -16.39
CA LEU A 142 -19.34 13.03 -16.85
C LEU A 142 -19.55 13.68 -18.22
N ASN A 143 -19.90 14.96 -18.20
CA ASN A 143 -19.78 15.86 -19.34
C ASN A 143 -19.04 17.13 -18.89
N LEU A 144 -18.33 17.80 -19.80
CA LEU A 144 -17.20 18.67 -19.45
C LEU A 144 -17.56 20.18 -19.30
N VAL A 145 -16.61 20.91 -18.70
CA VAL A 145 -16.42 22.38 -18.67
C VAL A 145 -17.45 23.19 -17.83
N PRO A 146 -17.18 24.47 -17.44
CA PRO A 146 -17.02 24.75 -16.00
C PRO A 146 -17.88 25.90 -15.45
N THR A 147 -17.96 26.05 -14.12
CA THR A 147 -18.35 27.34 -13.51
C THR A 147 -17.82 27.53 -12.09
N THR A 148 -17.64 28.80 -11.75
CA THR A 148 -17.09 29.44 -10.54
C THR A 148 -17.53 28.94 -9.16
N THR A 149 -16.59 28.94 -8.21
CA THR A 149 -16.79 28.77 -6.76
C THR A 149 -17.52 29.96 -6.11
N PRO A 150 -18.54 29.73 -5.26
CA PRO A 150 -19.04 30.71 -4.28
C PRO A 150 -18.43 30.50 -2.88
N ALA A 151 -18.27 31.58 -2.10
CA ALA A 151 -17.73 31.56 -0.73
C ALA A 151 -18.86 31.47 0.34
N PRO A 152 -18.57 31.00 1.58
CA PRO A 152 -19.57 30.86 2.66
C PRO A 152 -19.92 32.18 3.38
N PRO A 153 -21.06 32.25 4.10
CA PRO A 153 -21.57 33.47 4.74
C PRO A 153 -21.06 33.76 6.17
N ALA A 154 -21.19 35.02 6.61
CA ALA A 154 -20.95 35.54 7.97
C ALA A 154 -22.24 35.47 8.84
N ALA A 155 -22.37 35.97 10.09
CA ALA A 155 -21.60 36.85 10.99
C ALA A 155 -21.98 36.47 12.48
N PRO A 156 -21.93 37.31 13.57
CA PRO A 156 -21.45 38.69 13.84
C PRO A 156 -20.29 38.74 14.91
N ALA A 157 -19.80 39.84 15.50
CA ALA A 157 -20.32 41.21 15.73
C ALA A 157 -19.22 42.32 15.77
N ALA A 158 -19.63 43.56 16.10
CA ALA A 158 -18.94 44.87 15.85
C ALA A 158 -18.43 45.54 17.18
N PRO A 159 -17.97 46.83 17.29
CA PRO A 159 -18.04 47.97 16.33
C PRO A 159 -16.88 49.03 16.26
N ALA A 160 -16.97 49.91 15.23
CA ALA A 160 -16.53 51.34 15.13
C ALA A 160 -15.02 51.72 15.25
N ALA A 161 -14.45 52.78 14.63
CA ALA A 161 -14.81 53.72 13.53
C ALA A 161 -13.53 54.58 13.18
N PRO A 162 -13.59 55.73 12.43
CA PRO A 162 -13.92 55.97 11.02
C PRO A 162 -12.69 56.43 10.16
N ALA A 163 -12.90 56.83 8.90
CA ALA A 163 -11.87 57.19 7.90
C ALA A 163 -11.90 58.69 7.45
N PRO A 164 -10.81 59.24 6.85
CA PRO A 164 -10.76 60.58 6.26
C PRO A 164 -11.24 60.65 4.79
N ALA A 165 -11.37 61.87 4.25
CA ALA A 165 -12.15 62.18 3.04
C ALA A 165 -11.35 62.49 1.75
N GLU A 166 -12.10 62.56 0.64
CA GLU A 166 -11.68 62.98 -0.71
C GLU A 166 -11.39 64.51 -0.80
N LYS A 167 -10.94 65.02 -1.97
CA LYS A 167 -10.63 66.45 -2.18
C LYS A 167 -11.29 67.04 -3.42
N ASP A 168 -11.73 68.29 -3.30
CA ASP A 168 -12.56 69.02 -4.26
C ASP A 168 -11.91 69.39 -5.60
N LEU A 169 -12.75 69.40 -6.63
CA LEU A 169 -12.52 70.03 -7.94
C LEU A 169 -13.04 71.48 -7.94
N SER A 170 -12.23 72.43 -7.44
CA SER A 170 -12.64 73.85 -7.42
C SER A 170 -11.48 74.83 -7.66
N LYS A 171 -11.12 75.03 -8.95
CA LYS A 171 -10.47 76.24 -9.51
C LYS A 171 -10.30 76.09 -11.03
N MET A 172 -11.19 76.74 -11.78
CA MET A 172 -11.06 76.91 -13.23
C MET A 172 -11.61 78.28 -13.59
N VAL A 173 -10.88 79.06 -14.39
CA VAL A 173 -11.24 80.44 -14.76
C VAL A 173 -11.33 80.51 -16.29
N CYS A 174 -12.38 81.16 -16.78
CA CYS A 174 -12.65 81.34 -18.20
C CYS A 174 -12.87 82.82 -18.48
N ASP A 175 -12.22 83.36 -19.51
CA ASP A 175 -12.31 84.79 -19.85
C ASP A 175 -13.52 85.05 -20.76
N PRO A 176 -14.50 85.91 -20.36
CA PRO A 176 -15.82 85.94 -20.97
C PRO A 176 -15.90 86.59 -22.37
N VAL A 177 -14.79 87.06 -22.94
CA VAL A 177 -14.76 87.73 -24.26
C VAL A 177 -14.26 86.81 -25.38
N THR A 178 -13.38 85.86 -25.09
CA THR A 178 -12.80 84.92 -26.09
C THR A 178 -13.24 83.47 -25.91
N GLY A 179 -13.87 83.13 -24.78
CA GLY A 179 -14.56 81.84 -24.59
C GLY A 179 -13.64 80.61 -24.48
N GLN A 180 -12.34 80.83 -24.24
CA GLN A 180 -11.34 79.77 -24.18
C GLN A 180 -10.76 79.68 -22.76
N CYS A 181 -10.98 78.54 -22.09
CA CYS A 181 -10.55 78.32 -20.70
C CYS A 181 -9.17 77.63 -20.68
N SER A 182 -8.23 78.18 -19.92
CA SER A 182 -6.86 77.66 -19.77
C SER A 182 -6.48 77.56 -18.29
N ILE A 183 -5.64 76.59 -17.95
CA ILE A 183 -5.01 76.51 -16.62
C ILE A 183 -3.72 77.35 -16.66
N PRO A 184 -3.45 78.22 -15.67
CA PRO A 184 -2.18 78.96 -15.62
C PRO A 184 -0.99 78.02 -15.45
N SER A 185 0.00 78.15 -16.33
CA SER A 185 1.32 77.54 -16.20
C SER A 185 2.28 78.52 -15.53
N GLU A 186 2.90 78.13 -14.42
CA GLU A 186 3.94 78.92 -13.75
C GLU A 186 5.35 78.49 -14.21
N GLU A 187 5.99 79.36 -14.97
CA GLU A 187 7.45 79.46 -15.15
C GLU A 187 7.89 80.83 -14.55
N GLU A 188 9.15 81.11 -14.17
CA GLU A 188 10.44 80.40 -14.28
C GLU A 188 11.18 80.40 -12.91
N GLY A 189 12.17 79.51 -12.75
CA GLY A 189 13.18 79.55 -11.67
C GLY A 189 14.49 78.94 -12.17
N LYS A 190 15.59 79.72 -12.15
CA LYS A 190 16.61 79.69 -13.21
C LYS A 190 17.83 80.54 -12.80
N THR A 191 19.08 80.25 -13.18
CA THR A 191 19.65 79.16 -14.00
C THR A 191 19.94 77.89 -13.14
N ASP A 192 20.86 76.93 -13.33
CA ASP A 192 22.15 76.75 -14.03
C ASP A 192 22.31 75.32 -14.63
N GLU A 193 23.42 75.06 -15.34
CA GLU A 193 23.74 73.79 -16.02
C GLU A 193 24.63 72.86 -15.15
N MET A 194 24.30 71.57 -15.03
CA MET A 194 25.27 70.45 -15.09
C MET A 194 24.61 69.06 -15.03
N GLU A 195 25.15 68.15 -15.85
CA GLU A 195 25.22 66.68 -15.72
C GLU A 195 23.95 65.86 -15.37
N GLY A 196 23.61 64.89 -16.23
CA GLY A 196 22.51 63.96 -16.01
C GLY A 196 22.87 62.86 -15.02
N GLN A 197 22.13 62.76 -13.91
CA GLN A 197 22.30 61.69 -12.93
C GLN A 197 21.51 60.44 -13.31
N GLU A 198 22.18 59.28 -13.24
CA GLU A 198 21.60 57.97 -13.51
C GLU A 198 20.71 57.53 -12.35
N GLY A 199 19.43 57.30 -12.63
CA GLY A 199 18.44 56.90 -11.61
C GLY A 199 18.64 55.47 -11.14
N ILE A 200 19.14 55.29 -9.92
CA ILE A 200 19.37 53.98 -9.30
C ILE A 200 18.01 53.30 -9.02
N PRO A 201 17.80 52.01 -9.40
CA PRO A 201 16.51 51.33 -9.23
C PRO A 201 16.03 51.25 -7.76
N PRO A 202 14.71 51.38 -7.51
CA PRO A 202 14.13 51.31 -6.16
C PRO A 202 14.20 49.88 -5.60
N VAL A 203 14.59 49.78 -4.34
CA VAL A 203 14.82 48.52 -3.62
C VAL A 203 14.23 48.63 -2.21
N ASN A 204 14.04 47.51 -1.50
CA ASN A 204 13.53 47.54 -0.13
C ASN A 204 14.58 48.13 0.83
N GLU A 205 14.47 49.44 1.08
CA GLU A 205 15.38 50.24 1.92
C GLU A 205 15.64 49.62 3.31
N ASN A 206 14.68 48.88 3.89
CA ASN A 206 14.86 48.22 5.19
C ASN A 206 15.88 47.06 5.15
N PHE A 207 16.01 46.36 4.02
CA PHE A 207 17.03 45.33 3.84
C PHE A 207 18.34 45.93 3.34
N LEU A 208 18.29 47.03 2.56
CA LEU A 208 19.46 47.76 2.12
C LEU A 208 20.22 48.36 3.32
N SER A 209 19.51 48.97 4.27
CA SER A 209 20.10 49.48 5.51
C SER A 209 20.67 48.37 6.39
N GLN A 210 19.95 47.24 6.54
CA GLN A 210 20.43 46.10 7.34
C GLN A 210 21.72 45.47 6.79
N MET A 211 21.87 45.34 5.48
CA MET A 211 23.15 44.86 4.89
C MET A 211 24.26 45.91 4.98
N THR A 212 23.94 47.20 4.90
CA THR A 212 24.91 48.29 5.12
C THR A 212 25.41 48.31 6.58
N ASP A 213 24.52 48.11 7.56
CA ASP A 213 24.85 47.97 8.99
C ASP A 213 25.70 46.71 9.25
N MET A 214 25.53 45.65 8.46
CA MET A 214 26.37 44.44 8.48
C MET A 214 27.73 44.63 7.75
N GLY A 215 27.97 45.80 7.14
CA GLY A 215 29.26 46.15 6.51
C GLY A 215 29.38 45.82 5.02
N PHE A 216 28.31 45.41 4.35
CA PHE A 216 28.31 45.23 2.89
C PHE A 216 28.17 46.60 2.18
N SER A 217 28.77 46.74 0.99
CA SER A 217 28.65 47.99 0.21
C SER A 217 27.21 48.16 -0.30
N GLU A 218 26.75 49.41 -0.45
CA GLU A 218 25.39 49.69 -0.92
C GLU A 218 25.14 49.11 -2.32
N LEU A 219 26.13 49.18 -3.22
CA LEU A 219 26.05 48.62 -4.57
C LEU A 219 25.87 47.10 -4.56
N ARG A 220 26.71 46.37 -3.81
CA ARG A 220 26.59 44.90 -3.64
C ARG A 220 25.24 44.53 -3.02
N SER A 221 24.83 45.24 -1.98
CA SER A 221 23.55 45.05 -1.28
C SER A 221 22.35 45.29 -2.20
N ARG A 222 22.40 46.32 -3.04
CA ARG A 222 21.34 46.65 -4.01
C ARG A 222 21.32 45.66 -5.18
N LYS A 223 22.48 45.23 -5.69
CA LYS A 223 22.59 44.18 -6.72
C LYS A 223 22.02 42.85 -6.23
N ALA A 224 22.33 42.44 -5.00
CA ALA A 224 21.79 41.25 -4.35
C ALA A 224 20.26 41.31 -4.17
N LEU A 225 19.71 42.43 -3.71
CA LEU A 225 18.25 42.60 -3.55
C LEU A 225 17.48 42.64 -4.88
N LEU A 226 18.14 43.00 -5.98
CA LEU A 226 17.55 42.95 -7.33
C LEU A 226 17.66 41.54 -7.95
N ALA A 227 18.76 40.83 -7.72
CA ALA A 227 18.93 39.45 -8.15
C ALA A 227 18.01 38.45 -7.41
N THR A 228 17.54 38.83 -6.21
CA THR A 228 16.70 38.00 -5.33
C THR A 228 15.26 38.50 -5.16
N ASP A 229 14.82 39.47 -5.99
CA ASP A 229 13.50 40.14 -5.92
C ASP A 229 13.12 40.62 -4.50
N SER A 230 14.12 40.99 -3.68
CA SER A 230 14.00 41.36 -2.27
C SER A 230 13.27 40.32 -1.38
N ALA A 231 13.33 39.03 -1.74
CA ALA A 231 12.55 37.97 -1.10
C ALA A 231 12.87 37.75 0.39
N SER A 232 14.13 37.84 0.80
CA SER A 232 14.55 37.89 2.22
C SER A 232 16.00 38.35 2.37
N LEU A 233 16.36 38.84 3.56
CA LEU A 233 17.73 39.23 3.90
C LEU A 233 18.72 38.05 3.77
N GLU A 234 18.36 36.86 4.28
CA GLU A 234 19.22 35.68 4.28
C GLU A 234 19.56 35.22 2.86
N VAL A 235 18.59 35.26 1.94
CA VAL A 235 18.80 34.90 0.53
C VAL A 235 19.63 35.94 -0.20
N ALA A 236 19.49 37.24 0.12
CA ALA A 236 20.36 38.29 -0.42
C ALA A 236 21.82 38.15 0.06
N ILE A 237 22.03 37.81 1.33
CA ILE A 237 23.37 37.54 1.88
C ILE A 237 23.97 36.28 1.25
N ASN A 238 23.21 35.18 1.11
CA ASN A 238 23.69 33.95 0.46
C ASN A 238 24.02 34.18 -1.02
N TRP A 239 23.20 34.94 -1.75
CA TRP A 239 23.52 35.33 -3.13
C TRP A 239 24.82 36.13 -3.19
N LEU A 240 25.02 37.08 -2.26
CA LEU A 240 26.26 37.86 -2.20
C LEU A 240 27.48 36.99 -1.83
N ASP A 241 27.30 35.94 -1.01
CA ASP A 241 28.34 34.96 -0.68
C ASP A 241 28.74 34.09 -1.89
N GLU A 242 27.77 33.66 -2.70
CA GLU A 242 27.98 32.88 -3.93
C GLU A 242 28.68 33.65 -5.05
N HIS A 243 28.71 35.00 -5.00
CA HIS A 243 29.22 35.86 -6.07
C HIS A 243 30.36 36.81 -5.61
N GLN A 244 30.96 36.61 -4.42
CA GLN A 244 31.95 37.56 -3.85
C GLN A 244 33.17 37.86 -4.77
N ASP A 245 33.56 36.90 -5.60
CA ASP A 245 34.71 36.96 -6.51
C ASP A 245 34.37 37.52 -7.92
N ASP A 246 33.12 37.86 -8.22
CA ASP A 246 32.72 38.36 -9.54
C ASP A 246 33.24 39.80 -9.80
N GLU A 247 34.03 39.97 -10.86
CA GLU A 247 34.64 41.26 -11.25
C GLU A 247 33.61 42.37 -11.51
N ASP A 248 32.34 42.04 -11.77
CA ASP A 248 31.25 42.98 -12.04
C ASP A 248 30.40 43.34 -10.80
N ILE A 249 30.72 42.82 -9.61
CA ILE A 249 29.83 42.95 -8.43
C ILE A 249 29.86 44.35 -7.79
N ASP A 250 30.92 45.12 -8.02
CA ASP A 250 31.02 46.54 -7.65
C ASP A 250 30.77 47.49 -8.84
N GLU A 251 30.39 47.01 -10.04
CA GLU A 251 29.99 47.90 -11.13
C GLU A 251 28.65 48.63 -10.84
N PRO A 252 28.54 49.94 -11.11
CA PRO A 252 27.26 50.65 -11.06
C PRO A 252 26.20 50.03 -11.97
N ILE A 253 24.99 49.85 -11.42
CA ILE A 253 23.87 49.16 -12.09
C ILE A 253 23.30 50.05 -13.20
N LYS A 254 23.78 49.83 -14.43
CA LYS A 254 23.37 50.56 -15.65
C LYS A 254 21.90 50.30 -16.00
N PHE A 255 21.00 51.19 -15.55
CA PHE A 255 19.57 51.10 -15.83
C PHE A 255 19.24 51.41 -17.30
N VAL A 256 19.09 50.36 -18.12
CA VAL A 256 18.52 50.48 -19.48
C VAL A 256 17.00 50.52 -19.37
N ASP A 257 16.44 51.73 -19.45
CA ASP A 257 15.00 51.97 -19.50
C ASP A 257 14.36 51.32 -20.75
N LEU A 258 13.86 50.09 -20.60
CA LEU A 258 13.22 49.34 -21.68
C LEU A 258 11.98 50.05 -22.24
N SER A 259 11.38 51.01 -21.53
CA SER A 259 10.28 51.83 -22.05
C SER A 259 10.73 52.74 -23.21
N LYS A 260 12.02 53.02 -23.35
CA LYS A 260 12.61 53.78 -24.46
C LYS A 260 13.09 52.89 -25.62
N HIS A 261 13.32 51.61 -25.37
CA HIS A 261 13.54 50.61 -26.44
C HIS A 261 12.22 50.00 -26.96
N ALA A 262 11.28 50.90 -27.30
CA ALA A 262 10.17 50.59 -28.18
C ALA A 262 10.72 50.16 -29.55
N LYS A 263 10.85 48.85 -29.76
CA LYS A 263 11.10 48.25 -31.08
C LYS A 263 10.09 48.86 -32.06
N LYS A 264 10.56 49.37 -33.21
CA LYS A 264 9.70 49.98 -34.25
C LYS A 264 8.43 49.14 -34.40
N PRO A 265 7.22 49.74 -34.33
CA PRO A 265 5.99 49.00 -34.21
C PRO A 265 5.86 48.06 -35.41
N LEU A 266 6.06 46.76 -35.14
CA LEU A 266 6.11 45.72 -36.15
C LEU A 266 4.84 45.79 -37.00
N THR A 267 4.95 45.77 -38.32
CA THR A 267 3.78 45.98 -39.19
C THR A 267 2.73 44.88 -38.95
N GLU A 268 1.47 45.16 -39.22
CA GLU A 268 0.39 44.18 -38.95
C GLU A 268 0.59 42.89 -39.75
N GLU A 269 1.17 43.00 -40.95
CA GLU A 269 1.60 41.89 -41.79
C GLU A 269 2.77 41.10 -41.17
N GLU A 270 3.83 41.76 -40.68
CA GLU A 270 4.94 41.08 -39.99
C GLU A 270 4.51 40.44 -38.65
N LYS A 271 3.51 41.01 -37.97
CA LYS A 271 2.88 40.40 -36.78
C LYS A 271 2.09 39.16 -37.17
N ALA A 272 1.24 39.24 -38.20
CA ALA A 272 0.47 38.12 -38.71
C ALA A 272 1.37 36.97 -39.18
N ALA A 273 2.45 37.28 -39.89
CA ALA A 273 3.45 36.29 -40.33
C ALA A 273 4.10 35.56 -39.15
N LYS A 274 4.51 36.27 -38.09
CA LYS A 274 5.11 35.65 -36.89
C LYS A 274 4.10 34.86 -36.07
N VAL A 275 2.84 35.30 -36.00
CA VAL A 275 1.76 34.51 -35.38
C VAL A 275 1.50 33.23 -36.16
N ALA A 276 1.48 33.28 -37.50
CA ALA A 276 1.34 32.10 -38.36
C ALA A 276 2.54 31.14 -38.23
N GLU A 277 3.78 31.65 -38.17
CA GLU A 277 4.98 30.83 -37.90
C GLU A 277 4.88 30.12 -36.55
N LEU A 278 4.50 30.85 -35.48
CA LEU A 278 4.32 30.28 -34.14
C LEU A 278 3.20 29.24 -34.11
N GLN A 279 2.06 29.49 -34.77
CA GLN A 279 0.96 28.53 -34.89
C GLN A 279 1.39 27.27 -35.64
N ALA A 280 2.12 27.40 -36.76
CA ALA A 280 2.67 26.24 -37.48
C ALA A 280 3.66 25.44 -36.62
N LYS A 281 4.50 26.12 -35.83
CA LYS A 281 5.47 25.50 -34.91
C LYS A 281 4.80 24.78 -33.74
N ILE A 282 3.66 25.28 -33.26
CA ILE A 282 2.79 24.63 -32.27
C ILE A 282 2.10 23.41 -32.90
N GLU A 283 1.56 23.52 -34.11
CA GLU A 283 0.89 22.44 -34.84
C GLU A 283 1.84 21.26 -35.15
N VAL A 284 3.09 21.56 -35.54
CA VAL A 284 4.15 20.54 -35.71
C VAL A 284 4.48 19.87 -34.36
N ARG A 285 4.69 20.64 -33.29
CA ARG A 285 4.95 20.09 -31.94
C ARG A 285 3.76 19.28 -31.38
N ARG A 286 2.52 19.58 -31.78
CA ARG A 286 1.35 18.77 -31.41
C ARG A 286 1.37 17.43 -32.16
N LYS A 287 1.62 17.43 -33.47
CA LYS A 287 1.71 16.20 -34.28
C LYS A 287 2.85 15.29 -33.82
N GLU A 288 4.03 15.85 -33.56
CA GLU A 288 5.18 15.12 -33.01
C GLU A 288 4.85 14.47 -31.65
N ARG A 289 4.16 15.21 -30.76
CA ARG A 289 3.67 14.68 -29.48
C ARG A 289 2.64 13.57 -29.67
N GLU A 290 1.63 13.78 -30.53
CA GLU A 290 0.62 12.76 -30.82
C GLU A 290 1.24 11.49 -31.43
N GLU A 291 2.25 11.60 -32.28
CA GLU A 291 2.96 10.46 -32.86
C GLU A 291 3.79 9.71 -31.82
N ARG A 292 4.48 10.41 -30.92
CA ARG A 292 5.17 9.80 -29.77
C ARG A 292 4.18 9.11 -28.83
N GLU A 293 3.05 9.73 -28.50
CA GLU A 293 2.00 9.11 -27.69
C GLU A 293 1.40 7.86 -28.37
N LYS A 294 1.24 7.87 -29.70
CA LYS A 294 0.84 6.70 -30.51
C LYS A 294 1.92 5.61 -30.57
N GLN A 295 3.21 5.94 -30.45
CA GLN A 295 4.31 4.98 -30.34
C GLN A 295 4.37 4.36 -28.94
N GLU A 296 4.38 5.19 -27.89
CA GLU A 296 4.31 4.74 -26.49
C GLU A 296 3.10 3.85 -26.21
N ALA A 297 1.93 4.15 -26.80
CA ALA A 297 0.73 3.32 -26.65
C ALA A 297 0.91 1.93 -27.28
N LYS A 298 1.57 1.84 -28.45
CA LYS A 298 1.91 0.56 -29.09
C LYS A 298 2.93 -0.23 -28.27
N GLU A 299 3.93 0.46 -27.73
CA GLU A 299 4.96 -0.16 -26.89
C GLU A 299 4.37 -0.68 -25.57
N LYS A 300 3.52 0.09 -24.89
CA LYS A 300 2.82 -0.33 -23.67
C LYS A 300 1.88 -1.53 -23.91
N GLU A 301 1.18 -1.56 -25.06
CA GLU A 301 0.36 -2.71 -25.46
C GLU A 301 1.20 -3.94 -25.85
N LEU A 302 2.38 -3.75 -26.45
CA LEU A 302 3.32 -4.82 -26.74
C LEU A 302 3.92 -5.39 -25.44
N ALA A 303 4.39 -4.53 -24.54
CA ALA A 303 4.94 -4.91 -23.23
C ALA A 303 3.92 -5.66 -22.36
N ARG A 304 2.65 -5.25 -22.39
CA ARG A 304 1.53 -5.98 -21.78
C ARG A 304 1.39 -7.41 -22.32
N ARG A 305 1.56 -7.61 -23.63
CA ARG A 305 1.48 -8.93 -24.27
C ARG A 305 2.69 -9.80 -23.96
N THR A 306 3.91 -9.27 -24.12
CA THR A 306 5.14 -10.02 -23.86
C THR A 306 5.31 -10.39 -22.40
N THR A 307 4.91 -9.52 -21.46
CA THR A 307 4.90 -9.83 -20.02
C THR A 307 3.86 -10.90 -19.67
N GLY A 308 2.73 -10.95 -20.38
CA GLY A 308 1.78 -12.05 -20.28
C GLY A 308 2.36 -13.39 -20.74
N GLN A 309 3.11 -13.37 -21.86
CA GLN A 309 3.74 -14.56 -22.44
C GLN A 309 4.90 -15.07 -21.57
N SER A 310 5.84 -14.21 -21.16
CA SER A 310 6.98 -14.62 -20.32
C SER A 310 6.55 -15.15 -18.95
N MET A 311 5.47 -14.63 -18.37
CA MET A 311 4.86 -15.17 -17.15
C MET A 311 4.18 -16.54 -17.34
N GLN A 312 3.75 -16.87 -18.57
CA GLN A 312 3.25 -18.20 -18.91
C GLN A 312 4.42 -19.17 -19.16
N GLU A 313 5.40 -18.76 -19.96
CA GLU A 313 6.62 -19.54 -20.26
C GLU A 313 7.38 -19.91 -18.97
N ALA A 314 7.68 -18.95 -18.10
CA ALA A 314 8.36 -19.20 -16.82
C ALA A 314 7.55 -20.12 -15.88
N ARG A 315 6.21 -20.11 -15.98
CA ARG A 315 5.36 -21.04 -15.24
C ARG A 315 5.42 -22.45 -15.84
N GLU A 316 5.37 -22.59 -17.16
CA GLU A 316 5.48 -23.88 -17.84
C GLU A 316 6.85 -24.52 -17.63
N GLU A 317 7.93 -23.73 -17.65
CA GLU A 317 9.27 -24.18 -17.27
C GLU A 317 9.31 -24.70 -15.83
N TYR A 318 8.73 -23.95 -14.87
CA TYR A 318 8.67 -24.37 -13.48
C TYR A 318 7.85 -25.66 -13.29
N GLU A 319 6.68 -25.76 -13.91
CA GLU A 319 5.87 -26.98 -13.89
C GLU A 319 6.58 -28.17 -14.57
N ALA A 320 7.32 -27.94 -15.65
CA ALA A 320 8.12 -28.97 -16.32
C ALA A 320 9.31 -29.43 -15.45
N LEU A 321 9.97 -28.52 -14.74
CA LEU A 321 11.06 -28.82 -13.81
C LEU A 321 10.56 -29.62 -12.59
N GLN A 322 9.41 -29.24 -12.03
CA GLN A 322 8.72 -30.02 -11.00
C GLN A 322 8.36 -31.43 -11.48
N ARG A 323 7.81 -31.57 -12.70
CA ARG A 323 7.48 -32.88 -13.31
C ARG A 323 8.73 -33.74 -13.53
N LYS A 324 9.88 -33.17 -13.92
CA LYS A 324 11.17 -33.88 -14.03
C LYS A 324 11.63 -34.40 -12.66
N LEU A 325 11.70 -33.52 -11.65
CA LEU A 325 12.11 -33.91 -10.29
C LEU A 325 11.22 -35.01 -9.70
N ALA A 326 9.89 -34.92 -9.90
CA ALA A 326 8.94 -35.95 -9.46
C ALA A 326 9.15 -37.29 -10.20
N ALA A 327 9.39 -37.26 -11.51
CA ALA A 327 9.66 -38.45 -12.30
C ALA A 327 10.98 -39.13 -11.90
N ASP A 328 12.04 -38.36 -11.64
CA ASP A 328 13.35 -38.87 -11.25
C ASP A 328 13.35 -39.39 -9.80
N LYS A 329 12.59 -38.76 -8.88
CA LYS A 329 12.31 -39.33 -7.56
C LYS A 329 11.61 -40.69 -7.67
N LEU A 330 10.59 -40.80 -8.51
CA LEU A 330 9.86 -42.06 -8.72
C LEU A 330 10.72 -43.15 -9.39
N LYS A 331 11.67 -42.79 -10.28
CA LYS A 331 12.69 -43.72 -10.80
C LYS A 331 13.56 -44.24 -9.67
N LYS A 332 14.10 -43.33 -8.83
CA LYS A 332 14.96 -43.69 -7.70
C LYS A 332 14.25 -44.60 -6.71
N GLU A 333 13.04 -44.25 -6.27
CA GLU A 333 12.20 -45.09 -5.39
C GLU A 333 11.95 -46.48 -6.00
N ARG A 334 11.69 -46.56 -7.32
CA ARG A 334 11.51 -47.82 -8.04
C ARG A 334 12.80 -48.67 -8.10
N GLU A 335 13.97 -48.06 -8.17
CA GLU A 335 15.26 -48.76 -8.15
C GLU A 335 15.68 -49.18 -6.74
N ASP A 336 15.46 -48.32 -5.74
CA ASP A 336 15.71 -48.62 -4.33
C ASP A 336 14.86 -49.83 -3.91
N PHE A 337 13.57 -49.85 -4.26
CA PHE A 337 12.67 -51.00 -4.04
C PHE A 337 13.10 -52.27 -4.79
N LYS A 338 13.65 -52.17 -6.01
CA LYS A 338 14.23 -53.33 -6.72
C LYS A 338 15.43 -53.89 -5.96
N ARG A 339 16.38 -53.03 -5.57
CA ARG A 339 17.60 -53.43 -4.84
C ARG A 339 17.27 -54.05 -3.48
N GLU A 340 16.28 -53.52 -2.77
CA GLU A 340 15.77 -54.12 -1.52
C GLU A 340 15.08 -55.46 -1.75
N ARG A 341 14.20 -55.58 -2.75
CA ARG A 341 13.56 -56.85 -3.11
C ARG A 341 14.57 -57.94 -3.49
N GLU A 342 15.66 -57.57 -4.18
CA GLU A 342 16.75 -58.48 -4.49
C GLU A 342 17.56 -58.89 -3.24
N ARG A 343 17.82 -57.96 -2.32
CA ARG A 343 18.45 -58.25 -1.01
C ARG A 343 17.62 -59.26 -0.21
N LEU A 344 16.31 -59.01 -0.08
CA LEU A 344 15.37 -59.92 0.60
C LEU A 344 15.30 -61.29 -0.10
N LYS A 345 15.27 -61.33 -1.44
CA LYS A 345 15.30 -62.60 -2.19
C LYS A 345 16.58 -63.39 -1.89
N LYS A 346 17.75 -62.75 -1.94
CA LYS A 346 19.05 -63.40 -1.62
C LYS A 346 19.09 -63.92 -0.17
N GLN A 347 18.61 -63.13 0.79
CA GLN A 347 18.57 -63.54 2.20
C GLN A 347 17.65 -64.75 2.44
N LEU A 348 16.48 -64.77 1.78
CA LEU A 348 15.52 -65.88 1.86
C LEU A 348 15.98 -67.13 1.08
N GLU A 349 16.84 -66.96 0.07
CA GLU A 349 17.53 -68.04 -0.63
C GLU A 349 18.65 -68.65 0.22
N MET A 350 19.44 -67.83 0.93
CA MET A 350 20.45 -68.27 1.90
C MET A 350 19.83 -69.03 3.09
N ASP A 351 18.72 -68.54 3.66
CA ASP A 351 17.97 -69.25 4.71
C ASP A 351 17.43 -70.60 4.20
N LYS A 352 16.84 -70.64 3.00
CA LYS A 352 16.40 -71.91 2.37
C LYS A 352 17.57 -72.88 2.12
N ALA A 353 18.74 -72.39 1.76
CA ALA A 353 19.94 -73.22 1.60
C ALA A 353 20.41 -73.79 2.96
N ALA A 354 20.47 -72.96 4.00
CA ALA A 354 20.81 -73.38 5.36
C ALA A 354 19.83 -74.43 5.91
N ARG A 355 18.52 -74.19 5.80
CA ARG A 355 17.49 -75.17 6.21
C ARG A 355 17.58 -76.49 5.43
N ARG A 356 17.94 -76.44 4.14
CA ARG A 356 18.16 -77.64 3.32
C ARG A 356 19.39 -78.42 3.78
N ALA A 357 20.48 -77.74 4.13
CA ALA A 357 21.69 -78.36 4.69
C ALA A 357 21.44 -78.98 6.08
N HIS A 358 20.63 -78.34 6.93
CA HIS A 358 20.24 -78.84 8.25
C HIS A 358 19.01 -79.77 8.25
N GLY A 359 18.65 -80.37 7.10
CA GLY A 359 17.59 -81.39 7.02
C GLY A 359 16.21 -80.92 7.47
N GLY A 360 15.91 -79.62 7.36
CA GLY A 360 14.64 -79.02 7.74
C GLY A 360 14.51 -78.62 9.22
N LYS A 361 15.50 -78.90 10.08
CA LYS A 361 15.50 -78.43 11.47
C LYS A 361 16.18 -77.07 11.60
N LEU A 362 15.56 -76.16 12.35
CA LEU A 362 16.17 -74.89 12.75
C LEU A 362 17.20 -75.17 13.86
N VAL A 363 18.37 -74.55 13.78
CA VAL A 363 19.43 -74.63 14.79
C VAL A 363 19.59 -73.26 15.44
N GLY A 364 19.25 -73.19 16.72
CA GLY A 364 19.35 -72.02 17.59
C GLY A 364 18.57 -72.27 18.89
N PRO A 365 18.94 -71.65 20.01
CA PRO A 365 18.08 -71.65 21.19
C PRO A 365 16.75 -70.94 20.87
N PRO A 366 15.65 -71.27 21.56
CA PRO A 366 14.40 -70.52 21.40
C PRO A 366 14.65 -69.08 21.83
N VAL A 367 14.56 -68.15 20.87
CA VAL A 367 14.47 -66.73 21.17
C VAL A 367 13.02 -66.48 21.51
N ASP A 368 12.73 -66.35 22.81
CA ASP A 368 11.44 -65.84 23.26
C ASP A 368 11.29 -64.40 22.76
N ILE A 369 10.56 -64.25 21.65
CA ILE A 369 10.12 -62.95 21.18
C ILE A 369 9.05 -62.48 22.15
N THR A 370 9.45 -61.77 23.20
CA THR A 370 8.55 -60.95 24.00
C THR A 370 7.94 -59.90 23.08
N VAL A 371 6.74 -60.20 22.58
CA VAL A 371 5.88 -59.23 21.90
C VAL A 371 5.40 -58.26 22.96
N GLU A 372 6.26 -57.30 23.32
CA GLU A 372 5.83 -56.12 24.04
C GLU A 372 4.80 -55.41 23.20
N THR A 373 3.58 -55.34 23.71
CA THR A 373 2.48 -54.58 23.11
C THR A 373 2.59 -53.11 23.50
N SER A 374 3.78 -52.54 23.30
CA SER A 374 4.00 -51.09 23.27
C SER A 374 3.38 -50.55 21.98
N GLY A 375 2.33 -49.73 22.14
CA GLY A 375 1.40 -49.41 21.06
C GLY A 375 1.89 -48.34 20.08
N GLU A 376 2.74 -48.70 19.12
CA GLU A 376 3.01 -47.87 17.93
C GLU A 376 2.74 -48.65 16.61
N ALA A 377 1.52 -48.51 16.11
CA ALA A 377 1.07 -49.16 14.88
C ALA A 377 1.62 -48.48 13.61
N GLN A 378 2.87 -48.81 13.24
CA GLN A 378 3.42 -48.46 11.92
C GLN A 378 2.77 -49.30 10.81
N THR A 379 1.66 -48.83 10.24
CA THR A 379 1.02 -49.49 9.09
C THR A 379 1.75 -49.17 7.77
N GLU A 380 2.36 -50.19 7.15
CA GLU A 380 2.91 -50.08 5.79
C GLU A 380 1.84 -49.65 4.77
N VAL A 381 2.22 -48.77 3.83
CA VAL A 381 1.37 -48.40 2.70
C VAL A 381 1.54 -49.40 1.55
N LYS A 382 0.65 -50.40 1.46
CA LYS A 382 0.41 -51.17 0.22
C LYS A 382 -0.94 -50.77 -0.40
N LYS A 383 -0.95 -50.52 -1.71
CA LYS A 383 -2.08 -49.90 -2.42
C LYS A 383 -3.20 -50.89 -2.77
N THR A 384 -4.21 -50.98 -1.91
CA THR A 384 -5.59 -51.39 -2.26
C THR A 384 -6.57 -50.59 -1.41
N SER A 385 -7.64 -50.06 -2.00
CA SER A 385 -8.57 -49.12 -1.36
C SER A 385 -9.37 -49.74 -0.21
N PRO A 386 -9.40 -49.14 1.01
CA PRO A 386 -10.20 -49.63 2.12
C PRO A 386 -11.45 -48.77 2.38
N VAL A 387 -12.61 -49.42 2.54
CA VAL A 387 -13.91 -48.84 2.94
C VAL A 387 -14.71 -49.94 3.66
N SER A 388 -15.35 -49.74 4.82
CA SER A 388 -15.17 -48.74 5.90
C SER A 388 -15.79 -49.33 7.18
N THR A 389 -15.13 -49.19 8.34
CA THR A 389 -15.61 -49.79 9.62
C THR A 389 -15.54 -48.84 10.83
N LEU A 390 -15.50 -47.52 10.62
CA LEU A 390 -15.83 -46.54 11.67
C LEU A 390 -17.30 -46.14 11.53
N SER A 391 -18.03 -46.12 12.64
CA SER A 391 -19.41 -45.61 12.73
C SER A 391 -19.50 -44.16 12.23
N PRO A 392 -20.61 -43.70 11.63
CA PRO A 392 -20.79 -42.30 11.26
C PRO A 392 -20.53 -41.32 12.42
N GLU A 393 -20.89 -41.70 13.65
CA GLU A 393 -20.65 -40.91 14.87
C GLU A 393 -19.15 -40.82 15.23
N GLU A 394 -18.41 -41.93 15.08
CA GLU A 394 -16.96 -41.96 15.27
C GLU A 394 -16.24 -41.15 14.20
N GLN A 395 -16.69 -41.22 12.94
CA GLN A 395 -16.18 -40.40 11.84
C GLN A 395 -16.42 -38.91 12.10
N VAL A 396 -17.54 -38.54 12.73
CA VAL A 396 -17.82 -37.16 13.16
C VAL A 396 -16.80 -36.70 14.21
N VAL A 397 -16.63 -37.46 15.30
CA VAL A 397 -15.68 -37.12 16.37
C VAL A 397 -14.25 -37.03 15.84
N PHE A 398 -13.82 -38.02 15.06
CA PHE A 398 -12.48 -38.07 14.46
C PHE A 398 -12.18 -36.88 13.51
N ASN A 399 -13.18 -36.42 12.75
CA ASN A 399 -13.00 -35.23 11.91
C ASN A 399 -13.04 -33.92 12.73
N ILE A 400 -13.83 -33.85 13.80
CA ILE A 400 -13.80 -32.74 14.75
C ILE A 400 -12.44 -32.66 15.46
N GLU A 401 -11.86 -33.79 15.91
CA GLU A 401 -10.51 -33.83 16.49
C GLU A 401 -9.42 -33.38 15.53
N LYS A 402 -9.51 -33.71 14.24
CA LYS A 402 -8.59 -33.15 13.23
C LYS A 402 -8.73 -31.64 13.10
N LEU A 403 -9.97 -31.12 13.11
CA LEU A 403 -10.22 -29.68 13.10
C LEU A 403 -9.68 -29.00 14.38
N LYS A 404 -9.76 -29.65 15.56
CA LYS A 404 -9.14 -29.16 16.80
C LYS A 404 -7.61 -29.00 16.72
N LYS A 405 -6.92 -29.69 15.81
CA LYS A 405 -5.45 -29.55 15.63
C LYS A 405 -5.05 -28.24 14.94
N TYR A 406 -5.95 -27.59 14.21
CA TYR A 406 -5.72 -26.30 13.56
C TYR A 406 -5.87 -25.12 14.53
N ARG A 407 -5.03 -25.11 15.58
CA ARG A 407 -5.03 -24.06 16.63
C ARG A 407 -4.35 -22.77 16.18
N VAL A 408 -3.31 -22.86 15.35
CA VAL A 408 -2.59 -21.69 14.80
C VAL A 408 -3.54 -20.85 13.95
N GLY A 409 -3.57 -19.53 14.18
CA GLY A 409 -4.44 -18.60 13.46
C GLY A 409 -5.94 -18.66 13.81
N GLY A 410 -6.39 -19.60 14.65
CA GLY A 410 -7.81 -19.76 14.99
C GLY A 410 -8.67 -20.33 13.85
N ASP A 411 -8.06 -20.83 12.77
CA ASP A 411 -8.77 -21.38 11.61
C ASP A 411 -9.64 -22.60 12.00
N GLY A 412 -9.16 -23.49 12.87
CA GLY A 412 -9.94 -24.64 13.35
C GLY A 412 -11.20 -24.24 14.12
N LEU A 413 -11.11 -23.23 14.99
CA LEU A 413 -12.27 -22.67 15.71
C LEU A 413 -13.26 -22.01 14.74
N THR A 414 -12.74 -21.29 13.74
CA THR A 414 -13.54 -20.65 12.68
C THR A 414 -14.25 -21.69 11.81
N ALA A 415 -13.59 -22.81 11.51
CA ALA A 415 -14.15 -23.93 10.77
C ALA A 415 -15.28 -24.62 11.56
N LEU A 416 -15.05 -24.94 12.83
CA LEU A 416 -16.05 -25.56 13.71
C LEU A 416 -17.26 -24.65 13.91
N LYS A 417 -17.06 -23.35 14.17
CA LYS A 417 -18.15 -22.34 14.23
C LYS A 417 -18.92 -22.26 12.91
N THR A 418 -18.24 -22.31 11.76
CA THR A 418 -18.86 -22.31 10.43
C THR A 418 -19.68 -23.59 10.18
N LEU A 419 -19.14 -24.76 10.49
CA LEU A 419 -19.80 -26.06 10.36
C LEU A 419 -21.04 -26.18 11.26
N ASN A 420 -20.96 -25.66 12.50
CA ASN A 420 -22.11 -25.65 13.40
C ASN A 420 -23.28 -24.82 12.85
N VAL A 421 -23.01 -23.72 12.13
CA VAL A 421 -24.07 -22.94 11.46
C VAL A 421 -24.75 -23.75 10.34
N TYR A 422 -24.01 -24.55 9.56
CA TYR A 422 -24.61 -25.43 8.55
C TYR A 422 -25.49 -26.52 9.19
N VAL A 423 -24.99 -27.20 10.22
CA VAL A 423 -25.76 -28.25 10.94
C VAL A 423 -26.99 -27.65 11.64
N LYS A 424 -26.85 -26.49 12.29
CA LYS A 424 -27.95 -25.76 12.92
C LYS A 424 -29.04 -25.40 11.90
N ASN A 425 -28.67 -24.87 10.73
CA ASN A 425 -29.62 -24.51 9.68
C ASN A 425 -30.36 -25.72 9.12
N LEU A 426 -29.71 -26.88 8.96
CA LEU A 426 -30.38 -28.13 8.55
C LEU A 426 -31.45 -28.57 9.57
N ILE A 427 -31.15 -28.47 10.87
CA ILE A 427 -32.06 -28.85 11.95
C ILE A 427 -33.24 -27.88 12.08
N GLU A 428 -32.99 -26.58 11.98
CA GLU A 428 -34.01 -25.54 12.20
C GLU A 428 -34.86 -25.24 10.96
N LYS A 429 -34.37 -25.56 9.75
CA LYS A 429 -35.03 -25.30 8.46
C LYS A 429 -34.92 -26.54 7.55
N PRO A 430 -35.57 -27.66 7.92
CA PRO A 430 -35.42 -28.97 7.27
C PRO A 430 -35.79 -29.00 5.78
N ASP A 431 -36.74 -28.16 5.37
CA ASP A 431 -37.38 -28.18 4.05
C ASP A 431 -36.71 -27.28 3.01
N GLU A 432 -35.83 -26.37 3.45
CA GLU A 432 -35.18 -25.40 2.56
C GLU A 432 -33.95 -26.02 1.88
N GLU A 433 -34.09 -26.43 0.61
CA GLU A 433 -33.04 -27.08 -0.19
C GLU A 433 -31.70 -26.34 -0.21
N LYS A 434 -31.72 -25.01 -0.07
CA LYS A 434 -30.53 -24.15 -0.02
C LYS A 434 -29.56 -24.47 1.13
N PHE A 435 -29.99 -25.19 2.16
CA PHE A 435 -29.11 -25.72 3.22
C PHE A 435 -28.66 -27.15 2.97
N ARG A 436 -29.40 -27.91 2.14
CA ARG A 436 -29.02 -29.24 1.66
C ARG A 436 -27.93 -29.16 0.57
N THR A 437 -27.72 -27.99 -0.03
CA THR A 437 -26.69 -27.73 -1.06
C THR A 437 -25.57 -26.82 -0.56
N ILE A 438 -24.30 -27.20 -0.74
CA ILE A 438 -23.12 -26.41 -0.37
C ILE A 438 -22.18 -26.28 -1.58
N ASN A 439 -21.84 -25.04 -1.97
CA ASN A 439 -20.88 -24.78 -3.05
C ASN A 439 -19.43 -24.78 -2.52
N LEU A 440 -18.62 -25.73 -3.00
CA LEU A 440 -17.19 -25.88 -2.64
C LEU A 440 -16.29 -24.75 -3.19
N GLU A 441 -16.68 -24.13 -4.30
CA GLU A 441 -15.88 -23.10 -4.98
C GLU A 441 -15.99 -21.73 -4.32
N ASN A 442 -17.03 -21.51 -3.51
CA ASN A 442 -17.23 -20.28 -2.75
C ASN A 442 -15.95 -19.97 -1.92
N PRO A 443 -15.24 -18.86 -2.18
CA PRO A 443 -13.92 -18.62 -1.59
C PRO A 443 -13.96 -18.49 -0.05
N ALA A 444 -15.08 -18.04 0.52
CA ALA A 444 -15.24 -17.96 1.97
C ALA A 444 -15.39 -19.35 2.61
N PHE A 445 -16.19 -20.24 1.99
CA PHE A 445 -16.31 -21.64 2.43
C PHE A 445 -14.99 -22.39 2.21
N ARG A 446 -14.37 -22.20 1.04
CA ARG A 446 -13.10 -22.83 0.68
C ARG A 446 -11.97 -22.45 1.63
N LYS A 447 -11.84 -21.18 2.02
CA LYS A 447 -10.82 -20.74 2.98
C LYS A 447 -11.06 -21.29 4.39
N ARG A 448 -12.32 -21.30 4.88
CA ARG A 448 -12.66 -21.63 6.27
C ARG A 448 -12.84 -23.13 6.55
N VAL A 449 -13.28 -23.92 5.57
CA VAL A 449 -13.71 -25.31 5.80
C VAL A 449 -13.12 -26.28 4.78
N ALA A 450 -13.18 -25.98 3.47
CA ALA A 450 -12.75 -26.95 2.45
C ALA A 450 -11.23 -27.11 2.33
N SER A 451 -10.47 -26.12 2.80
CA SER A 451 -9.00 -26.13 2.91
C SER A 451 -8.46 -27.06 4.00
N LEU A 452 -9.25 -27.34 5.04
CA LEU A 452 -8.80 -28.02 6.26
C LEU A 452 -9.08 -29.53 6.20
N VAL A 453 -8.09 -30.34 6.62
CA VAL A 453 -8.20 -31.80 6.64
C VAL A 453 -9.16 -32.24 7.75
N GLY A 454 -10.44 -32.33 7.39
CA GLY A 454 -11.54 -32.69 8.29
C GLY A 454 -12.86 -32.04 7.88
N GLY A 455 -12.85 -30.84 7.29
CA GLY A 455 -14.06 -30.07 7.00
C GLY A 455 -15.00 -30.75 6.00
N VAL A 456 -14.50 -31.07 4.79
CA VAL A 456 -15.28 -31.80 3.77
C VAL A 456 -15.55 -33.25 4.19
N ALA A 457 -14.65 -33.85 4.99
CA ALA A 457 -14.80 -35.22 5.47
C ALA A 457 -15.94 -35.34 6.50
N LEU A 458 -16.14 -34.34 7.37
CA LEU A 458 -17.28 -34.26 8.28
C LEU A 458 -18.61 -34.17 7.52
N LEU A 459 -18.67 -33.34 6.47
CA LEU A 459 -19.88 -33.24 5.63
C LEU A 459 -20.18 -34.56 4.91
N LYS A 460 -19.17 -35.29 4.45
CA LYS A 460 -19.37 -36.64 3.88
C LYS A 460 -19.86 -37.66 4.92
N ALA A 461 -19.36 -37.61 6.16
CA ALA A 461 -19.86 -38.44 7.26
C ALA A 461 -21.34 -38.12 7.63
N LEU A 462 -21.78 -36.88 7.38
CA LEU A 462 -23.17 -36.42 7.50
C LEU A 462 -24.06 -36.82 6.30
N GLY A 463 -23.54 -37.49 5.28
CA GLY A 463 -24.31 -37.92 4.09
C GLY A 463 -24.34 -36.92 2.93
N TYR A 464 -23.54 -35.85 2.96
CA TYR A 464 -23.37 -34.99 1.77
C TYR A 464 -22.51 -35.70 0.72
N GLU A 465 -23.09 -35.92 -0.45
CA GLU A 465 -22.38 -36.44 -1.62
C GLU A 465 -21.90 -35.28 -2.50
N LYS A 466 -20.82 -35.49 -3.26
CA LYS A 466 -20.28 -34.47 -4.18
C LYS A 466 -20.80 -34.78 -5.58
N ASP A 467 -21.58 -33.86 -6.12
CA ASP A 467 -22.02 -33.92 -7.51
C ASP A 467 -20.81 -33.73 -8.44
N GLU A 468 -20.69 -34.56 -9.47
CA GLU A 468 -19.59 -34.49 -10.42
C GLU A 468 -19.81 -33.42 -11.50
N ALA A 469 -21.07 -33.03 -11.78
CA ALA A 469 -21.40 -32.01 -12.77
C ALA A 469 -21.20 -30.59 -12.24
N ASP A 470 -21.77 -30.28 -11.07
CA ASP A 470 -21.86 -28.90 -10.57
C ASP A 470 -20.75 -28.49 -9.58
N GLY A 471 -19.95 -29.44 -9.10
CA GLY A 471 -19.01 -29.22 -7.99
C GLY A 471 -19.67 -28.96 -6.61
N LEU A 472 -21.00 -28.98 -6.56
CA LEU A 472 -21.83 -28.85 -5.34
C LEU A 472 -21.72 -30.11 -4.46
N LEU A 473 -21.74 -29.91 -3.14
CA LEU A 473 -22.15 -30.95 -2.19
C LEU A 473 -23.67 -30.90 -2.06
N LYS A 474 -24.34 -32.05 -2.21
CA LYS A 474 -25.80 -32.21 -2.11
C LYS A 474 -26.11 -33.27 -1.04
N LEU A 475 -27.01 -32.97 -0.12
CA LEU A 475 -27.53 -33.90 0.89
C LEU A 475 -28.92 -34.41 0.44
N ALA A 476 -28.99 -35.68 0.06
CA ALA A 476 -30.26 -36.33 -0.26
C ALA A 476 -31.15 -36.46 0.98
N VAL A 477 -32.47 -36.35 0.82
CA VAL A 477 -33.44 -36.45 1.93
C VAL A 477 -33.37 -37.83 2.59
N GLU A 478 -33.13 -38.88 1.82
CA GLU A 478 -33.02 -40.27 2.27
C GLU A 478 -31.74 -40.55 3.07
N ASN A 479 -30.65 -39.80 2.81
CA ASN A 479 -29.38 -39.93 3.53
C ASN A 479 -29.36 -39.13 4.85
N ARG A 480 -30.36 -38.27 5.10
CA ARG A 480 -30.43 -37.41 6.28
C ARG A 480 -30.83 -38.22 7.53
N LYS A 481 -29.91 -38.32 8.49
CA LYS A 481 -30.14 -38.91 9.81
C LYS A 481 -30.22 -37.81 10.87
N ASP A 482 -31.41 -37.54 11.39
CA ASP A 482 -31.62 -36.43 12.32
C ASP A 482 -30.94 -36.66 13.68
N ASP A 483 -30.90 -37.89 14.18
CA ASP A 483 -30.17 -38.23 15.42
C ASP A 483 -28.68 -37.91 15.28
N LEU A 484 -28.10 -38.26 14.11
CA LEU A 484 -26.71 -37.94 13.79
C LEU A 484 -26.50 -36.43 13.70
N LEU A 485 -27.42 -35.67 13.07
CA LEU A 485 -27.33 -34.21 13.02
C LEU A 485 -27.35 -33.59 14.43
N GLN A 486 -28.24 -34.02 15.32
CA GLN A 486 -28.28 -33.54 16.71
C GLN A 486 -27.02 -33.92 17.50
N TYR A 487 -26.49 -35.14 17.30
CA TYR A 487 -25.22 -35.58 17.89
C TYR A 487 -24.05 -34.73 17.39
N THR A 488 -23.99 -34.43 16.08
CA THR A 488 -22.94 -33.60 15.49
C THR A 488 -23.01 -32.17 15.99
N ARG A 489 -24.21 -31.58 16.11
CA ARG A 489 -24.42 -30.25 16.70
C ARG A 489 -23.87 -30.20 18.12
N THR A 490 -24.28 -31.13 18.96
CA THR A 490 -23.83 -31.22 20.37
C THR A 490 -22.31 -31.39 20.47
N SER A 491 -21.72 -32.20 19.59
CA SER A 491 -20.27 -32.42 19.51
C SER A 491 -19.50 -31.19 19.01
N LEU A 492 -20.07 -30.43 18.06
CA LEU A 492 -19.51 -29.18 17.57
C LEU A 492 -19.60 -28.07 18.62
N GLU A 493 -20.74 -27.92 19.30
CA GLU A 493 -20.95 -26.94 20.37
C GLU A 493 -19.98 -27.19 21.55
N ARG A 494 -19.77 -28.47 21.94
CA ARG A 494 -18.72 -28.84 22.90
C ARG A 494 -17.32 -28.50 22.38
N ALA A 495 -16.98 -28.90 21.15
CA ALA A 495 -15.65 -28.65 20.58
C ALA A 495 -15.33 -27.17 20.36
N ILE A 496 -16.35 -26.32 20.15
CA ILE A 496 -16.23 -24.86 20.11
C ILE A 496 -15.94 -24.33 21.52
N THR A 497 -16.60 -24.86 22.55
CA THR A 497 -16.41 -24.46 23.95
C THR A 497 -15.03 -24.85 24.48
N GLU A 498 -14.46 -25.97 24.03
CA GLU A 498 -13.08 -26.40 24.36
C GLU A 498 -11.97 -25.57 23.70
N LEU A 499 -12.29 -24.74 22.71
CA LEU A 499 -11.33 -24.00 21.87
C LEU A 499 -11.50 -22.47 21.89
N SER A 500 -12.52 -21.96 22.58
CA SER A 500 -12.89 -20.54 22.59
C SER A 500 -12.58 -19.83 23.90
#